data_AF-F8L2Q3-F1
#
_entry.id   AF-F8L2Q3-F1
#
_cell.length_a   1.000
_cell.length_b   1.000
_cell.length_c   1.000
_cell.angle_alpha   90.00
_cell.angle_beta   90.00
_cell.angle_gamma   90.00
#
_symmetry.space_group_name_H-M   'P 1'
#
loop_
_entity.id
_entity.type
_entity.pdbx_description
1 polymer ?
#
loop_
_entity_poly.entity_id
_entity_poly.type
_entity_poly.pdbx_seq_one_letter_code
_entity_poly.pdbx_strand_id
1 'polypeptide(L)'
;MTNFKKILSPVLDDPKAPRVVEYKDKKIFGFDRFPINDKETLIFSIEQTNSKFTQGFAVGVFDGYLKTGKTRTNKRKFCKHLYWEDSSILDVKNIEVEVFTKGDHITICNIWEIEVTGYWGTRWKEWGDGITEEGFFKYDKPRKEPCYYGSGEWRAGKGNGAAMYSEDIPNGKRYFCNDGDEDEDFDDIIFTVKRVPN
;
A
#
# COMPACT_ATOMS: atom_id res chain seq x y z
N MET A 1 6.87 10.83 18.96
CA MET A 1 7.27 11.10 17.56
C MET A 1 8.06 9.89 17.10
N THR A 2 7.35 8.94 16.49
CA THR A 2 7.93 7.66 16.07
C THR A 2 8.28 7.71 14.59
N ASN A 3 9.44 7.13 14.26
CA ASN A 3 9.90 6.98 12.89
C ASN A 3 9.78 5.50 12.48
N PHE A 4 8.64 5.14 11.91
CA PHE A 4 8.38 3.78 11.48
C PHE A 4 9.28 3.33 10.33
N LYS A 5 9.84 4.24 9.51
CA LYS A 5 10.89 3.86 8.55
C LYS A 5 12.06 3.21 9.26
N LYS A 6 12.56 3.80 10.34
CA LYS A 6 13.69 3.26 11.10
C LYS A 6 13.34 1.93 11.78
N ILE A 7 12.14 1.81 12.32
CA ILE A 7 11.68 0.60 13.01
C ILE A 7 11.49 -0.57 12.03
N LEU A 8 10.92 -0.31 10.86
CA LEU A 8 10.57 -1.31 9.85
C LEU A 8 11.63 -1.47 8.75
N SER A 9 12.73 -0.71 8.78
CA SER A 9 13.83 -0.87 7.84
C SER A 9 14.41 -2.28 7.91
N PRO A 10 14.78 -2.88 6.78
CA PRO A 10 15.51 -4.15 6.75
C PRO A 10 16.79 -4.03 7.59
N VAL A 11 17.09 -5.05 8.39
CA VAL A 11 18.42 -5.23 8.98
C VAL A 11 19.27 -5.95 7.94
N LEU A 12 20.54 -5.58 7.79
CA LEU A 12 21.43 -6.05 6.72
C LEU A 12 21.48 -7.59 6.55
N ASP A 13 21.14 -8.33 7.60
CA ASP A 13 21.25 -9.79 7.64
C ASP A 13 19.94 -10.56 7.32
N ASP A 14 18.79 -9.88 7.20
CA ASP A 14 17.51 -10.51 6.76
C ASP A 14 16.68 -9.58 5.85
N PRO A 15 16.95 -9.61 4.53
CA PRO A 15 16.32 -8.70 3.57
C PRO A 15 14.97 -9.17 3.00
N LYS A 16 14.42 -10.33 3.40
CA LYS A 16 13.40 -11.04 2.57
C LYS A 16 11.99 -11.23 3.16
N ALA A 17 11.70 -10.74 4.36
CA ALA A 17 10.34 -10.82 4.93
C ALA A 17 9.78 -9.44 5.31
N PRO A 18 8.44 -9.22 5.24
CA PRO A 18 7.84 -8.10 5.95
C PRO A 18 8.28 -8.20 7.41
N ARG A 19 9.01 -7.19 7.88
CA ARG A 19 9.47 -7.16 9.26
C ARG A 19 8.25 -6.96 10.14
N VAL A 20 7.96 -7.95 10.97
CA VAL A 20 7.00 -7.82 12.07
C VAL A 20 7.78 -7.39 13.30
N VAL A 21 7.39 -6.29 13.93
CA VAL A 21 8.05 -5.73 15.11
C VAL A 21 7.04 -5.63 16.24
N GLU A 22 7.43 -6.07 17.44
CA GLU A 22 6.68 -5.78 18.66
C GLU A 22 6.86 -4.30 19.03
N TYR A 23 5.74 -3.57 19.10
CA TYR A 23 5.70 -2.15 19.41
C TYR A 23 4.46 -1.86 20.26
N LYS A 24 4.67 -1.44 21.52
CA LYS A 24 3.58 -1.11 22.47
C LYS A 24 2.47 -2.16 22.51
N ASP A 25 2.86 -3.41 22.73
CA ASP A 25 1.98 -4.59 22.79
C ASP A 25 1.25 -4.94 21.48
N LYS A 26 1.69 -4.39 20.35
CA LYS A 26 1.19 -4.69 19.01
C LYS A 26 2.29 -5.25 18.13
N LYS A 27 1.92 -6.18 17.25
CA LYS A 27 2.77 -6.61 16.14
C LYS A 27 2.52 -5.72 14.94
N ILE A 28 3.43 -4.78 14.70
CA ILE A 28 3.35 -3.84 13.58
C ILE A 28 4.18 -4.34 12.39
N PHE A 29 3.75 -3.99 11.18
CA PHE A 29 4.39 -4.36 9.92
C PHE A 29 4.14 -3.30 8.83
N GLY A 30 4.91 -3.35 7.73
CA GLY A 30 4.72 -2.45 6.59
C GLY A 30 3.74 -2.97 5.53
N PHE A 31 3.52 -4.28 5.48
CA PHE A 31 2.49 -4.92 4.68
C PHE A 31 2.17 -6.32 5.24
N ASP A 32 0.94 -6.79 5.06
CA ASP A 32 0.52 -8.15 5.41
C ASP A 32 0.65 -9.10 4.22
N ARG A 33 0.86 -10.38 4.51
CA ARG A 33 0.68 -11.49 3.56
C ARG A 33 -0.61 -12.21 3.92
N PHE A 34 -1.69 -11.88 3.22
CA PHE A 34 -2.99 -12.47 3.47
C PHE A 34 -3.14 -13.76 2.65
N PRO A 35 -3.32 -14.94 3.29
CA PRO A 35 -3.45 -16.20 2.57
C PRO A 35 -4.65 -16.19 1.62
N ILE A 36 -4.50 -16.80 0.44
CA ILE A 36 -5.54 -16.81 -0.59
C ILE A 36 -5.47 -18.07 -1.45
N ASN A 37 -6.61 -18.52 -1.97
CA ASN A 37 -6.65 -19.50 -3.06
C ASN A 37 -6.89 -18.82 -4.42
N ASP A 38 -6.49 -19.47 -5.51
CA ASP A 38 -6.83 -19.01 -6.86
C ASP A 38 -8.35 -18.91 -7.03
N LYS A 39 -8.81 -17.79 -7.61
CA LYS A 39 -10.22 -17.44 -7.87
C LYS A 39 -11.05 -17.19 -6.61
N GLU A 40 -10.42 -16.98 -5.46
CA GLU A 40 -11.12 -16.55 -4.26
C GLU A 40 -11.53 -15.07 -4.37
N THR A 41 -12.74 -14.77 -3.90
CA THR A 41 -13.25 -13.39 -3.82
C THR A 41 -13.18 -12.90 -2.39
N LEU A 42 -12.63 -11.71 -2.22
CA LEU A 42 -12.55 -10.99 -0.96
C LEU A 42 -13.43 -9.74 -1.02
N ILE A 43 -14.02 -9.38 0.10
CA ILE A 43 -14.72 -8.12 0.31
C ILE A 43 -13.84 -7.24 1.18
N PHE A 44 -13.44 -6.09 0.64
CA PHE A 44 -12.75 -5.04 1.39
C PHE A 44 -13.73 -3.93 1.76
N SER A 45 -13.55 -3.33 2.93
CA SER A 45 -14.39 -2.24 3.43
C SER A 45 -13.56 -1.22 4.18
N ILE A 46 -13.50 0.02 3.70
CA ILE A 46 -12.88 1.15 4.42
C ILE A 46 -13.87 1.59 5.48
N GLU A 47 -13.62 1.30 6.75
CA GLU A 47 -14.56 1.57 7.84
C GLU A 47 -14.49 3.04 8.30
N GLN A 48 -13.26 3.55 8.44
CA GLN A 48 -12.98 4.89 8.95
C GLN A 48 -11.70 5.43 8.34
N THR A 49 -11.63 6.75 8.19
CA THR A 49 -10.41 7.50 7.92
C THR A 49 -10.34 8.75 8.80
N ASN A 50 -9.14 9.13 9.23
CA ASN A 50 -8.90 10.22 10.17
C ASN A 50 -7.61 10.99 9.86
N SER A 51 -7.38 11.30 8.58
CA SER A 51 -6.14 11.96 8.14
C SER A 51 -6.41 13.23 7.33
N LYS A 52 -5.42 14.12 7.28
CA LYS A 52 -5.36 15.24 6.34
C LYS A 52 -4.98 14.80 4.91
N PHE A 53 -4.40 13.62 4.77
CA PHE A 53 -4.04 13.02 3.49
C PHE A 53 -5.16 12.10 3.02
N THR A 54 -5.30 11.96 1.69
CA THR A 54 -6.19 10.94 1.12
C THR A 54 -5.61 9.55 1.42
N GLN A 55 -6.41 8.70 2.04
CA GLN A 55 -6.03 7.37 2.48
C GLN A 55 -6.54 6.27 1.55
N GLY A 56 -5.92 5.10 1.67
CA GLY A 56 -6.39 3.91 1.00
C GLY A 56 -5.65 2.65 1.44
N PHE A 57 -5.89 1.58 0.68
CA PHE A 57 -5.08 0.37 0.76
C PHE A 57 -4.71 -0.10 -0.64
N ALA A 58 -3.67 -0.92 -0.74
CA ALA A 58 -3.31 -1.56 -1.99
C ALA A 58 -3.21 -3.07 -1.84
N VAL A 59 -3.63 -3.76 -2.89
CA VAL A 59 -3.59 -5.22 -3.00
C VAL A 59 -2.59 -5.57 -4.08
N GLY A 60 -1.57 -6.35 -3.70
CA GLY A 60 -0.58 -6.92 -4.60
C GLY A 60 -0.81 -8.40 -4.82
N VAL A 61 -0.65 -8.87 -6.05
CA VAL A 61 -0.77 -10.28 -6.42
C VAL A 61 0.43 -10.71 -7.26
N PHE A 62 0.93 -11.91 -6.96
CA PHE A 62 2.03 -12.55 -7.68
C PHE A 62 1.50 -13.46 -8.79
N ASP A 63 2.19 -13.45 -9.93
CA ASP A 63 1.90 -14.28 -11.11
C ASP A 63 0.41 -14.35 -11.48
N GLY A 64 -0.24 -13.18 -11.52
CA GLY A 64 -1.69 -13.09 -11.45
C GLY A 64 -2.25 -11.74 -11.86
N TYR A 65 -3.53 -11.55 -11.58
CA TYR A 65 -4.25 -10.28 -11.73
C TYR A 65 -5.41 -10.19 -10.73
N LEU A 66 -5.89 -8.97 -10.51
CA LEU A 66 -7.06 -8.67 -9.68
C LEU A 66 -8.20 -8.24 -10.59
N LYS A 67 -9.43 -8.58 -10.22
CA LYS A 67 -10.64 -8.12 -10.88
C LYS A 67 -11.56 -7.47 -9.85
N THR A 68 -12.03 -6.26 -10.17
CA THR A 68 -12.98 -5.48 -9.36
C THR A 68 -14.07 -4.97 -10.28
N GLY A 69 -15.29 -5.46 -10.08
CA GLY A 69 -16.42 -5.24 -10.98
C GLY A 69 -16.10 -5.65 -12.43
N LYS A 70 -16.20 -4.70 -13.36
CA LYS A 70 -15.89 -4.91 -14.79
C LYS A 70 -14.43 -4.65 -15.15
N THR A 71 -13.61 -4.21 -14.19
CA THR A 71 -12.21 -3.83 -14.41
C THR A 71 -11.27 -4.92 -13.92
N ARG A 72 -10.10 -5.04 -14.57
CA ARG A 72 -9.04 -5.93 -14.12
C ARG A 72 -7.67 -5.31 -14.30
N THR A 73 -6.72 -5.68 -13.45
CA THR A 73 -5.32 -5.35 -13.65
C THR A 73 -4.72 -6.19 -14.80
N ASN A 74 -3.59 -5.73 -15.33
CA ASN A 74 -2.81 -6.51 -16.29
C ASN A 74 -2.19 -7.73 -15.60
N LYS A 75 -2.26 -8.89 -16.25
CA LYS A 75 -1.57 -10.09 -15.78
C LYS A 75 -0.06 -9.90 -15.85
N ARG A 76 0.63 -9.98 -14.70
CA ARG A 76 2.08 -9.76 -14.57
C ARG A 76 2.67 -10.68 -13.50
N LYS A 77 4.01 -10.77 -13.45
CA LYS A 77 4.74 -11.46 -12.36
C LYS A 77 4.41 -10.89 -10.99
N PHE A 78 4.21 -9.58 -10.94
CA PHE A 78 3.64 -8.87 -9.81
C PHE A 78 2.80 -7.72 -10.33
N CYS A 79 1.58 -7.57 -9.82
CA CYS A 79 0.79 -6.37 -10.04
C CYS A 79 0.20 -5.89 -8.71
N LYS A 80 0.03 -4.58 -8.58
CA LYS A 80 -0.53 -3.92 -7.42
C LYS A 80 -1.65 -3.00 -7.88
N HIS A 81 -2.81 -3.06 -7.23
CA HIS A 81 -3.90 -2.12 -7.43
C HIS A 81 -4.14 -1.30 -6.16
N LEU A 82 -4.46 -0.03 -6.33
CA LEU A 82 -4.63 0.94 -5.25
C LEU A 82 -6.13 1.25 -5.15
N TYR A 83 -6.68 1.15 -3.95
CA TYR A 83 -8.07 1.43 -3.63
C TYR A 83 -8.11 2.61 -2.68
N TRP A 84 -8.76 3.68 -3.11
CA TRP A 84 -8.77 4.97 -2.40
C TRP A 84 -10.11 5.22 -1.72
N GLU A 85 -10.06 5.90 -0.57
CA GLU A 85 -11.26 6.29 0.19
C GLU A 85 -12.18 7.25 -0.59
N ASP A 86 -11.61 8.08 -1.46
CA ASP A 86 -12.30 9.13 -2.20
C ASP A 86 -12.75 8.67 -3.60
N SER A 87 -12.74 7.35 -3.83
CA SER A 87 -13.17 6.77 -5.10
C SER A 87 -14.63 7.13 -5.39
N SER A 88 -14.86 7.80 -6.52
CA SER A 88 -16.21 8.14 -6.98
C SER A 88 -16.93 7.00 -7.72
N ILE A 89 -16.24 5.87 -7.93
CA ILE A 89 -16.73 4.75 -8.76
C ILE A 89 -16.86 3.43 -8.00
N LEU A 90 -16.28 3.33 -6.80
CA LEU A 90 -16.34 2.15 -5.94
C LEU A 90 -17.28 2.41 -4.76
N ASP A 91 -18.05 1.40 -4.37
CA ASP A 91 -18.60 1.38 -3.00
C ASP A 91 -17.45 1.01 -2.06
N VAL A 92 -16.84 2.03 -1.45
CA VAL A 92 -15.68 1.85 -0.56
C VAL A 92 -16.01 1.06 0.71
N LYS A 93 -17.29 0.85 1.02
CA LYS A 93 -17.74 -0.03 2.11
C LYS A 93 -17.90 -1.49 1.68
N ASN A 94 -17.93 -1.79 0.38
CA ASN A 94 -18.10 -3.15 -0.17
C ASN A 94 -17.32 -3.34 -1.49
N ILE A 95 -16.00 -3.30 -1.43
CA ILE A 95 -15.13 -3.51 -2.59
C ILE A 95 -14.91 -5.02 -2.78
N GLU A 96 -15.60 -5.61 -3.75
CA GLU A 96 -15.38 -7.00 -4.15
C GLU A 96 -14.15 -7.14 -5.05
N VAL A 97 -13.20 -7.97 -4.63
CA VAL A 97 -11.96 -8.23 -5.34
C VAL A 97 -11.82 -9.73 -5.57
N GLU A 98 -11.94 -10.14 -6.83
CA GLU A 98 -11.68 -11.51 -7.28
C GLU A 98 -10.17 -11.64 -7.60
N VAL A 99 -9.51 -12.59 -6.95
CA VAL A 99 -8.06 -12.78 -7.04
C VAL A 99 -7.74 -13.96 -7.95
N PHE A 100 -6.94 -13.72 -9.00
CA PHE A 100 -6.41 -14.78 -9.86
C PHE A 100 -4.91 -14.87 -9.67
N THR A 101 -4.40 -15.98 -9.14
CA THR A 101 -2.99 -16.10 -8.75
C THR A 101 -2.49 -17.54 -8.82
N LYS A 102 -1.16 -17.68 -8.91
CA LYS A 102 -0.47 -18.95 -8.65
C LYS A 102 0.19 -18.99 -7.27
N GLY A 103 0.17 -17.88 -6.55
CA GLY A 103 0.68 -17.78 -5.19
C GLY A 103 -0.32 -18.28 -4.16
N ASP A 104 0.16 -18.41 -2.92
CA ASP A 104 -0.62 -18.79 -1.74
C ASP A 104 -1.07 -17.58 -0.90
N HIS A 105 -0.71 -16.37 -1.32
CA HIS A 105 -1.08 -15.14 -0.65
C HIS A 105 -1.15 -13.93 -1.60
N ILE A 106 -1.90 -12.92 -1.18
CA ILE A 106 -1.79 -11.54 -1.67
C ILE A 106 -0.99 -10.70 -0.66
N THR A 107 -0.47 -9.56 -1.11
CA THR A 107 0.06 -8.53 -0.19
C THR A 107 -0.98 -7.45 0.02
N ILE A 108 -1.17 -7.02 1.26
CA ILE A 108 -2.02 -5.88 1.61
C ILE A 108 -1.15 -4.82 2.28
N CYS A 109 -1.16 -3.59 1.77
CA CYS A 109 -0.44 -2.48 2.40
C CYS A 109 -1.32 -1.24 2.52
N ASN A 110 -1.08 -0.45 3.56
CA ASN A 110 -1.64 0.89 3.69
C ASN A 110 -1.02 1.81 2.62
N ILE A 111 -1.81 2.75 2.11
CA ILE A 111 -1.35 3.77 1.17
C ILE A 111 -1.94 5.12 1.56
N TRP A 112 -1.22 6.20 1.30
CA TRP A 112 -1.73 7.57 1.41
C TRP A 112 -1.19 8.41 0.27
N GLU A 113 -1.80 9.57 0.03
CA GLU A 113 -1.43 10.45 -1.06
C GLU A 113 -0.86 11.77 -0.56
N ILE A 114 0.30 12.16 -1.08
CA ILE A 114 0.90 13.46 -0.80
C ILE A 114 0.90 14.32 -2.06
N GLU A 115 0.97 15.64 -1.86
CA GLU A 115 1.22 16.57 -2.95
C GLU A 115 2.75 16.79 -3.14
N VAL A 116 3.21 16.59 -4.37
CA VAL A 116 4.60 16.82 -4.78
C VAL A 116 4.68 17.90 -5.85
N THR A 117 5.68 18.78 -5.73
CA THR A 117 5.91 19.90 -6.66
C THR A 117 7.02 19.62 -7.67
N GLY A 118 7.63 18.43 -7.61
CA GLY A 118 8.70 18.00 -8.49
C GLY A 118 9.32 16.69 -8.03
N TYR A 119 10.32 16.22 -8.75
CA TYR A 119 11.05 14.98 -8.45
C TYR A 119 12.55 15.19 -8.63
N TRP A 120 13.35 14.43 -7.87
CA TRP A 120 14.79 14.29 -8.14
C TRP A 120 14.99 13.18 -9.15
N GLY A 121 15.80 13.42 -10.18
CA GLY A 121 16.09 12.40 -11.17
C GLY A 121 17.11 12.82 -12.20
N THR A 122 17.13 12.06 -13.28
CA THR A 122 18.06 12.24 -14.39
C THR A 122 17.26 12.45 -15.67
N ARG A 123 17.53 13.54 -16.39
CA ARG A 123 16.93 13.79 -17.70
C ARG A 123 17.83 13.20 -18.79
N TRP A 124 17.22 12.39 -19.65
CA TRP A 124 17.88 11.79 -20.82
C TRP A 124 17.73 12.70 -22.04
N LYS A 125 18.71 12.66 -22.95
CA LYS A 125 18.59 13.36 -24.25
C LYS A 125 17.37 12.83 -25.00
N GLU A 126 16.60 13.73 -25.61
CA GLU A 126 15.44 13.35 -26.44
C GLU A 126 15.85 12.53 -27.68
N TRP A 127 17.10 12.67 -28.16
CA TRP A 127 17.67 11.88 -29.25
C TRP A 127 19.18 11.62 -29.03
N GLY A 128 19.56 10.34 -28.90
CA GLY A 128 20.97 9.88 -28.77
C GLY A 128 21.35 9.36 -27.38
N ASP A 129 22.61 8.96 -27.23
CA ASP A 129 23.14 8.43 -25.97
C ASP A 129 23.62 9.56 -25.04
N GLY A 130 23.26 9.47 -23.75
CA GLY A 130 23.80 10.31 -22.66
C GLY A 130 22.76 10.96 -21.75
N ILE A 131 23.23 11.34 -20.56
CA ILE A 131 22.52 12.11 -19.52
C ILE A 131 22.71 13.61 -19.82
N THR A 132 21.64 14.41 -19.76
CA THR A 132 21.75 15.88 -19.91
C THR A 132 21.92 16.60 -18.59
N GLU A 133 21.20 16.17 -17.55
CA GLU A 133 21.16 16.86 -16.26
C GLU A 133 20.66 15.90 -15.17
N GLU A 134 21.32 15.92 -14.02
CA GLU A 134 20.80 15.35 -12.77
C GLU A 134 20.40 16.51 -11.86
N GLY A 135 19.21 16.45 -11.30
CA GLY A 135 18.69 17.56 -10.51
C GLY A 135 17.26 17.39 -10.06
N PHE A 136 16.75 18.43 -9.41
CA PHE A 136 15.34 18.53 -9.05
C PHE A 136 14.54 19.16 -10.19
N PHE A 137 13.62 18.40 -10.77
CA PHE A 137 12.74 18.87 -11.82
C PHE A 137 11.38 19.23 -11.22
N LYS A 138 11.04 20.52 -11.26
CA LYS A 138 9.72 21.02 -10.87
C LYS A 138 8.66 20.61 -11.88
N TYR A 139 7.48 20.26 -11.38
CA TYR A 139 6.30 20.11 -12.22
C TYR A 139 5.65 21.48 -12.47
N ASP A 140 4.99 21.64 -13.62
CA ASP A 140 4.23 22.86 -13.94
C ASP A 140 3.08 23.12 -12.96
N LYS A 141 2.55 22.05 -12.37
CA LYS A 141 1.54 22.07 -11.32
C LYS A 141 1.82 20.95 -10.32
N PRO A 142 1.45 21.11 -9.03
CA PRO A 142 1.57 20.05 -8.06
C PRO A 142 0.86 18.77 -8.54
N ARG A 143 1.45 17.63 -8.19
CA ARG A 143 0.92 16.30 -8.51
C ARG A 143 0.68 15.53 -7.24
N LYS A 144 -0.34 14.68 -7.28
CA LYS A 144 -0.66 13.71 -6.25
C LYS A 144 0.21 12.46 -6.46
N GLU A 145 0.95 12.05 -5.43
CA GLU A 145 1.86 10.90 -5.48
C GLU A 145 1.50 9.90 -4.36
N PRO A 146 1.27 8.62 -4.70
CA PRO A 146 0.98 7.60 -3.71
C PRO A 146 2.23 7.22 -2.92
N CYS A 147 2.11 7.27 -1.60
CA CYS A 147 3.09 6.78 -0.64
C CYS A 147 2.65 5.42 -0.09
N TYR A 148 3.59 4.49 0.02
CA TYR A 148 3.35 3.15 0.58
C TYR A 148 4.65 2.41 0.83
N TYR A 149 4.58 1.35 1.63
CA TYR A 149 5.68 0.39 1.76
C TYR A 149 5.64 -0.66 0.66
N GLY A 150 6.75 -0.88 -0.04
CA GLY A 150 6.87 -1.89 -1.09
C GLY A 150 8.31 -2.27 -1.37
N SER A 151 8.56 -3.56 -1.59
CA SER A 151 9.91 -4.10 -1.85
C SER A 151 10.94 -3.79 -0.75
N GLY A 152 10.51 -3.67 0.50
CA GLY A 152 11.39 -3.39 1.63
C GLY A 152 11.64 -1.91 1.91
N GLU A 153 11.04 -1.01 1.12
CA GLU A 153 11.28 0.44 1.20
C GLU A 153 9.98 1.25 1.13
N TRP A 154 10.05 2.50 1.59
CA TRP A 154 8.95 3.47 1.47
C TRP A 154 9.05 4.20 0.16
N ARG A 155 8.04 4.05 -0.69
CA ARG A 155 7.94 4.83 -1.93
C ARG A 155 7.39 6.22 -1.64
N ALA A 156 7.99 7.22 -2.31
CA ALA A 156 7.60 8.63 -2.30
C ALA A 156 7.49 9.33 -0.94
N GLY A 157 7.82 8.66 0.17
CA GLY A 157 7.51 9.14 1.51
C GLY A 157 8.36 10.35 1.92
N LYS A 158 7.81 11.56 1.80
CA LYS A 158 8.07 12.60 2.80
C LYS A 158 7.47 12.12 4.14
N GLY A 159 8.13 12.41 5.27
CA GLY A 159 7.67 12.01 6.61
C GLY A 159 8.35 10.76 7.19
N ASN A 160 7.77 10.23 8.28
CA ASN A 160 8.38 9.23 9.17
C ASN A 160 8.05 7.77 8.83
N GLY A 161 7.39 7.56 7.69
CA GLY A 161 6.93 6.25 7.24
C GLY A 161 5.72 5.80 8.03
N ALA A 162 4.91 4.94 7.43
CA ALA A 162 3.72 4.43 8.08
C ALA A 162 3.98 3.09 8.77
N ALA A 163 2.99 2.58 9.48
CA ALA A 163 2.95 1.20 9.91
C ALA A 163 1.49 0.76 9.94
N MET A 164 1.28 -0.54 10.00
CA MET A 164 -0.02 -1.13 10.22
C MET A 164 0.08 -2.29 11.20
N TYR A 165 -1.00 -2.55 11.91
CA TYR A 165 -1.24 -3.83 12.58
C TYR A 165 -2.61 -4.37 12.17
N SER A 166 -2.87 -5.62 12.52
CA SER A 166 -4.16 -6.25 12.25
C SER A 166 -4.71 -7.02 13.43
N GLU A 167 -6.03 -7.11 13.50
CA GLU A 167 -6.77 -8.01 14.37
C GLU A 167 -7.54 -9.03 13.52
N ASP A 168 -7.55 -10.28 13.96
CA ASP A 168 -8.39 -11.30 13.34
C ASP A 168 -9.86 -11.02 13.65
N ILE A 169 -10.70 -11.13 12.63
CA ILE A 169 -12.16 -11.01 12.74
C ILE A 169 -12.81 -12.23 12.08
N PRO A 170 -14.11 -12.49 12.30
CA PRO A 170 -14.79 -13.58 11.60
C PRO A 170 -14.57 -13.50 10.08
N ASN A 171 -14.04 -14.58 9.52
CA ASN A 171 -13.72 -14.74 8.09
C ASN A 171 -12.72 -13.75 7.50
N GLY A 172 -11.88 -13.09 8.31
CA GLY A 172 -11.05 -12.01 7.79
C GLY A 172 -10.11 -11.35 8.78
N LYS A 173 -9.65 -10.16 8.42
CA LYS A 173 -8.84 -9.28 9.27
C LYS A 173 -9.37 -7.85 9.24
N ARG A 174 -9.16 -7.13 10.33
CA ARG A 174 -9.26 -5.66 10.40
C ARG A 174 -7.86 -5.09 10.51
N TYR A 175 -7.57 -4.08 9.70
CA TYR A 175 -6.29 -3.37 9.69
C TYR A 175 -6.45 -1.98 10.27
N PHE A 176 -5.44 -1.57 11.03
CA PHE A 176 -5.31 -0.27 11.66
C PHE A 176 -3.98 0.30 11.20
N CYS A 177 -4.01 1.48 10.59
CA CYS A 177 -2.87 2.02 9.87
C CYS A 177 -2.61 3.46 10.25
N ASN A 178 -1.33 3.83 10.22
CA ASN A 178 -0.88 5.21 10.17
C ASN A 178 -0.56 5.63 8.73
N ASP A 179 -0.34 6.92 8.51
CA ASP A 179 0.23 7.50 7.32
C ASP A 179 1.67 8.01 7.55
N GLY A 180 2.08 9.07 6.84
CA GLY A 180 3.43 9.64 6.92
C GLY A 180 3.64 10.59 8.10
N ASP A 181 2.58 11.01 8.80
CA ASP A 181 2.64 11.84 10.00
C ASP A 181 3.22 11.08 11.20
N GLU A 182 3.56 11.83 12.25
CA GLU A 182 4.38 11.34 13.37
C GLU A 182 3.56 11.02 14.63
N ASP A 183 2.37 10.47 14.44
CA ASP A 183 1.51 9.89 15.47
C ASP A 183 1.67 8.36 15.56
N GLU A 184 0.88 7.74 16.44
CA GLU A 184 0.98 6.32 16.80
C GLU A 184 -0.38 5.72 17.22
N ASP A 185 -1.49 6.33 16.83
CA ASP A 185 -2.85 5.91 17.20
C ASP A 185 -3.45 4.87 16.24
N PHE A 186 -2.89 4.73 15.03
CA PHE A 186 -3.32 3.77 14.00
C PHE A 186 -4.78 3.96 13.58
N ASP A 187 -5.24 5.21 13.54
CA ASP A 187 -6.60 5.57 13.16
C ASP A 187 -6.74 6.33 11.83
N ASP A 188 -5.63 6.63 11.14
CA ASP A 188 -5.62 7.31 9.83
C ASP A 188 -6.48 6.57 8.80
N ILE A 189 -6.35 5.25 8.74
CA ILE A 189 -7.29 4.38 8.03
C ILE A 189 -7.50 3.06 8.76
N ILE A 190 -8.78 2.73 8.94
CA ILE A 190 -9.24 1.42 9.42
C ILE A 190 -10.05 0.77 8.31
N PHE A 191 -9.65 -0.44 7.92
CA PHE A 191 -10.37 -1.20 6.90
C PHE A 191 -10.37 -2.69 7.20
N THR A 192 -11.35 -3.40 6.64
CA THR A 192 -11.46 -4.86 6.77
C THR A 192 -11.25 -5.55 5.44
N VAL A 193 -10.80 -6.80 5.51
CA VAL A 193 -10.84 -7.78 4.43
C VAL A 193 -11.57 -9.01 4.94
N LYS A 194 -12.56 -9.50 4.20
CA LYS A 194 -13.34 -10.68 4.56
C LYS A 194 -13.48 -11.61 3.36
N ARG A 195 -13.49 -12.91 3.63
CA ARG A 195 -13.89 -13.92 2.64
C ARG A 195 -15.38 -13.87 2.44
N VAL A 196 -15.82 -14.01 1.19
CA VAL A 196 -17.25 -14.25 0.90
C VAL A 196 -17.63 -15.59 1.55
N PRO A 197 -18.67 -15.66 2.39
CA PRO A 197 -19.16 -16.91 2.93
C PRO A 197 -19.56 -17.86 1.78
N ASN A 198 -19.13 -19.11 1.84
CA ASN A 198 -19.60 -20.18 0.94
C ASN A 198 -21.06 -20.53 1.22
#